data_AF-A0AAD0PW48-F1
#
_entry.id   AF-A0AAD0PW48-F1
#
_cell.length_a   1.000
_cell.length_b   1.000
_cell.length_c   1.000
_cell.angle_alpha   90.00
_cell.angle_beta   90.00
_cell.angle_gamma   90.00
#
_symmetry.space_group_name_H-M   'P 1'
#
loop_
_entity.id
_entity.type
_entity.pdbx_description
1 polymer ?
#
loop_
_entity_poly.entity_id
_entity_poly.type
_entity_poly.pdbx_seq_one_letter_code
_entity_poly.pdbx_strand_id
1 'polypeptide(L)'
;MSKDWISKALVVAGIIYVLAEILANGNLLSVVGSHRVNHEQVEHMEKVMRALSGCGAVILLSNLILPMFRKTSHRIQTLILIAGLMGPFTYLGVQLLVDGIVGSSTRQDRDAGVMAYIYRMGMTNGGIEHSAALVNDQHDPKGKALLASLGLYVFPGSVLGEAITSKKSAYANVIFNAEMNRNDLMPELSKGLWTPFDDKYTAYLNHYEKKINIPSHDQVMADVRRQQDKCIRYRARKDCSQPDFLNGAYVKGEVNKKIKKESGLTVVEDYWLTDRDSFRRAMLFSAIKAAKAKGKAKDIDYPMGRQEFASSPDVTRWLSVIGFPYYFKGMGMSPYFYGYYSDKPRAVAGLAHNLAAIDLDGYQAEQIYRSMIIPPIALFLSLFFATLNIISLLASWITVRVKGRWSGLVVRLALVMLAAIGPLFMSNAISQSKWYEMITVGMSQASPIRYYVATWILHVEPYIGYLVR
;
A
#
# COMPACT_ATOMS: atom_id res chain seq x y z
N MET A 1 -46.62 -24.78 -18.95
CA MET A 1 -45.15 -24.61 -18.95
C MET A 1 -44.48 -25.98 -18.85
N SER A 2 -43.45 -26.26 -19.66
CA SER A 2 -42.71 -27.53 -19.54
C SER A 2 -42.11 -27.66 -18.13
N LYS A 3 -42.08 -28.88 -17.58
CA LYS A 3 -41.61 -29.15 -16.20
C LYS A 3 -40.13 -28.78 -15.95
N ASP A 4 -39.39 -28.39 -17.00
CA ASP A 4 -37.93 -28.21 -16.97
C ASP A 4 -37.45 -26.76 -17.09
N TRP A 5 -38.35 -25.77 -17.07
CA TRP A 5 -37.94 -24.36 -17.20
C TRP A 5 -37.00 -23.89 -16.07
N ILE A 6 -37.18 -24.39 -14.84
CA ILE A 6 -36.31 -24.06 -13.69
C ILE A 6 -34.87 -24.54 -13.95
N SER A 7 -34.71 -25.74 -14.48
CA SER A 7 -33.38 -26.28 -14.79
C SER A 7 -32.70 -25.44 -15.88
N LYS A 8 -33.45 -25.03 -16.91
CA LYS A 8 -32.93 -24.14 -17.97
C LYS A 8 -32.54 -22.77 -17.43
N ALA A 9 -33.36 -22.20 -16.54
CA ALA A 9 -33.06 -20.93 -15.88
C ALA A 9 -31.78 -21.00 -15.04
N LEU A 10 -31.57 -22.10 -14.32
CA LEU A 10 -30.34 -22.31 -13.53
C LEU A 10 -29.10 -22.49 -14.40
N VAL A 11 -29.23 -23.12 -15.57
CA VAL A 11 -28.13 -23.20 -16.54
C VAL A 11 -27.75 -21.81 -17.04
N VAL A 12 -28.74 -20.99 -17.43
CA VAL A 12 -28.51 -19.61 -17.87
C VAL A 12 -27.89 -18.77 -16.73
N ALA A 13 -28.43 -18.88 -15.52
CA ALA A 13 -27.88 -18.21 -14.34
C ALA A 13 -26.44 -18.65 -14.04
N GLY A 14 -26.14 -19.94 -14.20
CA GLY A 14 -24.79 -20.49 -14.05
C GLY A 14 -23.81 -19.92 -15.08
N ILE A 15 -24.22 -19.77 -16.34
CA ILE A 15 -23.38 -19.15 -17.38
C ILE A 15 -23.11 -17.67 -17.04
N ILE A 16 -24.15 -16.92 -16.68
CA ILE A 16 -24.01 -15.50 -16.28
C ILE A 16 -23.08 -15.37 -15.07
N TYR A 17 -23.25 -16.25 -14.07
CA TYR A 17 -22.42 -16.29 -12.89
C TYR A 17 -20.95 -16.56 -13.22
N VAL A 18 -20.65 -17.56 -14.06
CA VAL A 18 -19.27 -17.87 -14.47
C VAL A 18 -18.64 -16.69 -15.20
N LEU A 19 -19.37 -16.01 -16.09
CA LEU A 19 -18.87 -14.81 -16.75
C LEU A 19 -18.59 -13.68 -15.75
N ALA A 20 -19.47 -13.49 -14.76
CA ALA A 20 -19.25 -12.50 -13.71
C ALA A 20 -18.01 -12.82 -12.86
N GLU A 21 -17.77 -14.09 -12.51
CA GLU A 21 -16.57 -14.52 -11.77
C GLU A 21 -15.28 -14.30 -12.58
N ILE A 22 -15.29 -14.63 -13.88
CA ILE A 22 -14.15 -14.40 -14.78
C ILE A 22 -13.80 -12.90 -14.80
N LEU A 23 -14.81 -12.03 -14.96
CA LEU A 23 -14.61 -10.57 -14.97
C LEU A 23 -14.14 -10.05 -13.60
N ALA A 24 -14.73 -10.55 -12.50
CA ALA A 24 -14.37 -10.15 -11.15
C ALA A 24 -12.92 -10.54 -10.80
N ASN A 25 -12.50 -11.76 -11.13
CA ASN A 25 -11.12 -12.20 -10.95
C ASN A 25 -10.15 -11.39 -11.80
N GLY A 26 -10.46 -11.14 -13.07
CA GLY A 26 -9.64 -10.28 -13.93
C GLY A 26 -9.46 -8.88 -13.35
N ASN A 27 -10.54 -8.28 -12.83
CA ASN A 27 -10.50 -6.97 -12.18
C ASN A 27 -9.69 -7.00 -10.88
N LEU A 28 -9.91 -7.98 -10.00
CA LEU A 28 -9.15 -8.09 -8.77
C LEU A 28 -7.67 -8.32 -9.03
N LEU A 29 -7.34 -9.20 -9.98
CA LEU A 29 -5.97 -9.47 -10.40
C LEU A 29 -5.31 -8.19 -10.93
N SER A 30 -6.05 -7.33 -11.63
CA SER A 30 -5.56 -6.03 -12.07
C SER A 30 -5.31 -5.06 -10.91
N VAL A 31 -6.18 -5.04 -9.90
CA VAL A 31 -6.05 -4.16 -8.71
C VAL A 31 -4.88 -4.61 -7.83
N VAL A 32 -4.82 -5.90 -7.51
CA VAL A 32 -3.86 -6.47 -6.55
C VAL A 32 -2.49 -6.68 -7.19
N GLY A 33 -2.46 -7.00 -8.48
CA GLY A 33 -1.25 -7.12 -9.27
C GLY A 33 -0.70 -5.79 -9.77
N SER A 34 -1.34 -4.65 -9.45
CA SER A 34 -0.82 -3.32 -9.77
C SER A 34 0.23 -2.85 -8.76
N HIS A 35 1.03 -1.86 -9.16
CA HIS A 35 2.02 -1.20 -8.31
C HIS A 35 1.41 -0.49 -7.10
N ARG A 36 0.12 -0.18 -7.11
CA ARG A 36 -0.57 0.57 -6.06
C ARG A 36 -1.88 -0.11 -5.71
N VAL A 37 -1.88 -0.79 -4.57
CA VAL A 37 -3.11 -1.39 -4.03
C VAL A 37 -3.91 -0.31 -3.31
N ASN A 38 -5.01 0.14 -3.93
CA ASN A 38 -5.98 1.00 -3.25
C ASN A 38 -6.82 0.15 -2.28
N HIS A 39 -6.70 0.41 -0.98
CA HIS A 39 -7.40 -0.35 0.07
C HIS A 39 -8.92 -0.33 -0.11
N GLU A 40 -9.50 0.81 -0.51
CA GLU A 40 -10.93 0.95 -0.74
C GLU A 40 -11.40 0.07 -1.92
N GLN A 41 -10.60 0.00 -3.00
CA GLN A 41 -10.90 -0.87 -4.13
C GLN A 41 -10.79 -2.35 -3.76
N VAL A 42 -9.81 -2.73 -2.95
CA VAL A 42 -9.68 -4.11 -2.46
C VAL A 42 -10.85 -4.49 -1.56
N GLU A 43 -11.25 -3.62 -0.63
CA GLU A 43 -12.40 -3.88 0.24
C GLU A 43 -13.71 -3.99 -0.56
N HIS A 44 -13.89 -3.14 -1.57
CA HIS A 44 -15.04 -3.23 -2.46
C HIS A 44 -15.06 -4.54 -3.24
N MET A 45 -13.93 -4.93 -3.84
CA MET A 45 -13.81 -6.19 -4.55
C MET A 45 -14.02 -7.40 -3.64
N GLU A 46 -13.55 -7.32 -2.38
CA GLU A 46 -13.81 -8.36 -1.38
C GLU A 46 -15.31 -8.57 -1.16
N LYS A 47 -16.07 -7.49 -0.94
CA LYS A 47 -17.54 -7.59 -0.75
C LYS A 47 -18.23 -8.20 -1.97
N VAL A 48 -17.80 -7.81 -3.18
CA VAL A 48 -18.32 -8.34 -4.44
C VAL A 48 -18.03 -9.85 -4.56
N MET A 49 -16.81 -10.30 -4.29
CA MET A 49 -16.46 -11.71 -4.38
C MET A 49 -17.15 -12.58 -3.32
N ARG A 50 -17.35 -12.06 -2.11
CA ARG A 50 -18.14 -12.76 -1.08
C ARG A 50 -19.59 -12.97 -1.55
N ALA A 51 -20.17 -11.94 -2.16
CA ALA A 51 -21.52 -12.03 -2.73
C ALA A 51 -21.58 -13.03 -3.90
N LEU A 52 -20.60 -12.98 -4.82
CA LEU A 52 -20.49 -13.93 -5.92
C LEU A 52 -20.33 -15.38 -5.43
N SER A 53 -19.48 -15.63 -4.42
CA SER A 53 -19.34 -16.94 -3.79
C SER A 53 -20.68 -17.47 -3.25
N GLY A 54 -21.48 -16.60 -2.64
CA GLY A 54 -22.84 -16.94 -2.21
C GLY A 54 -23.77 -17.31 -3.38
N CYS A 55 -23.75 -16.55 -4.47
CA CYS A 55 -24.50 -16.89 -5.69
C CYS A 55 -24.05 -18.24 -6.28
N GLY A 56 -22.73 -18.48 -6.36
CA GLY A 56 -22.15 -19.72 -6.84
C GLY A 56 -22.58 -20.94 -6.02
N ALA A 57 -22.60 -20.81 -4.69
CA ALA A 57 -23.08 -21.85 -3.79
C ALA A 57 -24.58 -22.15 -3.98
N VAL A 58 -25.41 -21.11 -4.13
CA VAL A 58 -26.85 -21.26 -4.37
C VAL A 58 -27.11 -21.98 -5.70
N ILE A 59 -26.43 -21.59 -6.78
CA ILE A 59 -26.58 -22.23 -8.11
C ILE A 59 -26.14 -23.69 -8.04
N LEU A 60 -24.98 -23.96 -7.45
CA LEU A 60 -24.42 -25.31 -7.33
C LEU A 60 -25.35 -26.23 -6.55
N LEU A 61 -25.80 -25.81 -5.36
CA LEU A 61 -26.70 -26.61 -4.53
C LEU A 61 -28.08 -26.77 -5.16
N SER A 62 -28.58 -25.75 -5.86
CA SER A 62 -29.84 -25.85 -6.60
C SER A 62 -29.75 -26.90 -7.71
N ASN A 63 -28.65 -26.95 -8.45
CA ASN A 63 -28.41 -27.97 -9.48
C ASN A 63 -28.27 -29.39 -8.90
N LEU A 64 -27.78 -29.51 -7.67
CA LEU A 64 -27.65 -30.78 -6.98
C LEU A 64 -28.99 -31.28 -6.44
N ILE A 65 -29.74 -30.40 -5.75
CA ILE A 65 -30.89 -30.76 -4.90
C ILE A 65 -32.22 -30.74 -5.65
N LEU A 66 -32.46 -29.73 -6.50
CA LEU A 66 -33.77 -29.58 -7.15
C LEU A 66 -34.20 -30.75 -8.04
N PRO A 67 -33.30 -31.49 -8.72
CA PRO A 67 -33.68 -32.69 -9.47
C PRO A 67 -34.32 -33.80 -8.62
N MET A 68 -34.15 -33.76 -7.29
CA MET A 68 -34.78 -34.73 -6.37
C MET A 68 -36.29 -34.51 -6.21
N PHE A 69 -36.81 -33.33 -6.56
CA PHE A 69 -38.22 -32.97 -6.37
C PHE A 69 -39.02 -33.05 -7.67
N ARG A 70 -40.10 -33.84 -7.67
CA ARG A 70 -40.97 -34.03 -8.84
C ARG A 70 -41.95 -32.87 -9.09
N LYS A 71 -42.42 -32.19 -8.04
CA LYS A 71 -43.42 -31.11 -8.14
C LYS A 71 -42.73 -29.75 -8.24
N THR A 72 -43.20 -28.91 -9.17
CA THR A 72 -42.66 -27.56 -9.41
C THR A 72 -42.77 -26.64 -8.19
N SER A 73 -43.86 -26.72 -7.42
CA SER A 73 -44.04 -25.93 -6.19
C SER A 73 -42.94 -26.21 -5.17
N HIS A 74 -42.61 -27.50 -4.94
CA HIS A 74 -41.52 -27.89 -4.04
C HIS A 74 -40.18 -27.42 -4.57
N ARG A 75 -39.93 -27.48 -5.88
CA ARG A 75 -38.68 -26.94 -6.47
C ARG A 75 -38.52 -25.44 -6.20
N ILE A 76 -39.59 -24.65 -6.32
CA ILE A 76 -39.55 -23.21 -6.03
C ILE A 76 -39.32 -22.97 -4.53
N GLN A 77 -40.06 -23.66 -3.65
CA GLN A 77 -39.87 -23.56 -2.20
C GLN A 77 -38.44 -23.92 -1.78
N THR A 78 -37.90 -25.01 -2.32
CA THR A 78 -36.51 -25.44 -2.07
C THR A 78 -35.51 -24.43 -2.61
N LEU A 79 -35.72 -23.85 -3.80
CA LEU A 79 -34.84 -22.82 -4.35
C LEU A 79 -34.81 -21.57 -3.46
N ILE A 80 -35.98 -21.11 -3.00
CA ILE A 80 -36.08 -19.97 -2.07
C ILE A 80 -35.35 -20.28 -0.76
N LEU A 81 -35.53 -21.50 -0.24
CA LEU A 81 -34.87 -21.94 1.00
C LEU A 81 -33.35 -22.04 0.84
N ILE A 82 -32.85 -22.59 -0.27
CA ILE A 82 -31.42 -22.62 -0.59
C ILE A 82 -30.90 -21.19 -0.72
N ALA A 83 -31.57 -20.32 -1.47
CA ALA A 83 -31.12 -18.94 -1.66
C ALA A 83 -31.09 -18.15 -0.34
N GLY A 84 -32.14 -18.27 0.47
CA GLY A 84 -32.30 -17.55 1.74
C GLY A 84 -31.37 -18.05 2.85
N LEU A 85 -30.93 -19.32 2.81
CA LEU A 85 -30.01 -19.87 3.81
C LEU A 85 -28.57 -19.88 3.30
N MET A 86 -28.32 -20.50 2.16
CA MET A 86 -26.96 -20.76 1.67
C MET A 86 -26.25 -19.50 1.18
N GLY A 87 -26.97 -18.58 0.53
CA GLY A 87 -26.37 -17.31 0.08
C GLY A 87 -25.76 -16.52 1.25
N PRO A 88 -26.56 -16.13 2.26
CA PRO A 88 -26.07 -15.46 3.45
C PRO A 88 -25.05 -16.29 4.25
N PHE A 89 -25.27 -17.60 4.38
CA PHE A 89 -24.35 -18.48 5.09
C PHE A 89 -22.97 -18.51 4.44
N THR A 90 -22.88 -18.61 3.11
CA THR A 90 -21.59 -18.58 2.40
C THR A 90 -20.95 -17.19 2.50
N TYR A 91 -21.71 -16.11 2.34
CA TYR A 91 -21.19 -14.74 2.51
C TYR A 91 -20.55 -14.55 3.89
N LEU A 92 -21.28 -14.91 4.96
CA LEU A 92 -20.82 -14.81 6.34
C LEU A 92 -19.68 -15.79 6.62
N GLY A 93 -19.73 -17.00 6.06
CA GLY A 93 -18.70 -18.01 6.22
C GLY A 93 -17.34 -17.54 5.67
N VAL A 94 -17.34 -16.94 4.47
CA VAL A 94 -16.12 -16.34 3.90
C VAL A 94 -15.64 -15.17 4.74
N GLN A 95 -16.55 -14.31 5.19
CA GLN A 95 -16.20 -13.19 6.08
C GLN A 95 -15.55 -13.69 7.39
N LEU A 96 -16.17 -14.63 8.09
CA LEU A 96 -15.67 -15.19 9.34
C LEU A 96 -14.34 -15.93 9.15
N LEU A 97 -14.15 -16.60 8.01
CA LEU A 97 -12.88 -17.24 7.67
C LEU A 97 -11.77 -16.19 7.53
N VAL A 98 -12.03 -15.12 6.80
CA VAL A 98 -11.07 -14.03 6.58
C VAL A 98 -10.76 -13.30 7.89
N ASP A 99 -11.82 -12.86 8.60
CA ASP A 99 -11.70 -12.13 9.86
C ASP A 99 -11.02 -13.02 10.92
N GLY A 100 -11.27 -14.33 10.89
CA GLY A 100 -10.61 -15.32 11.75
C GLY A 100 -9.11 -15.43 11.46
N ILE A 101 -8.70 -15.53 10.19
CA ILE A 101 -7.28 -15.61 9.79
C ILE A 101 -6.52 -14.33 10.17
N VAL A 102 -7.14 -13.16 9.98
CA VAL A 102 -6.53 -11.87 10.31
C VAL A 102 -6.52 -11.67 11.83
N GLY A 103 -7.62 -11.95 12.51
CA GLY A 103 -7.77 -11.79 13.95
C GLY A 103 -6.88 -12.74 14.77
N SER A 104 -6.60 -13.94 14.26
CA SER A 104 -5.67 -14.89 14.89
C SER A 104 -4.20 -14.66 14.53
N SER A 105 -3.88 -13.63 13.73
CA SER A 105 -2.51 -13.39 13.28
C SER A 105 -1.59 -13.00 14.44
N THR A 106 -0.44 -13.67 14.53
CA THR A 106 0.61 -13.30 15.49
C THR A 106 1.38 -12.07 15.03
N ARG A 107 2.18 -11.46 15.92
CA ARG A 107 3.10 -10.38 15.52
C ARG A 107 4.04 -10.81 14.39
N GLN A 108 4.55 -12.05 14.45
CA GLN A 108 5.42 -12.60 13.40
C GLN A 108 4.69 -12.74 12.05
N ASP A 109 3.41 -13.13 12.06
CA ASP A 109 2.61 -13.18 10.83
C ASP A 109 2.44 -11.79 10.21
N ARG A 110 2.16 -10.78 11.05
CA ARG A 110 1.99 -9.40 10.61
C ARG A 110 3.29 -8.83 10.05
N ASP A 111 4.42 -9.08 10.72
CA ASP A 111 5.75 -8.71 10.23
C ASP A 111 6.07 -9.39 8.90
N ALA A 112 5.71 -10.66 8.74
CA ALA A 112 5.85 -11.38 7.48
C ALA A 112 4.98 -10.77 6.38
N GLY A 113 3.74 -10.35 6.69
CA GLY A 113 2.88 -9.63 5.75
C GLY A 113 3.48 -8.31 5.28
N VAL A 114 4.14 -7.58 6.18
CA VAL A 114 4.85 -6.34 5.87
C VAL A 114 6.06 -6.62 4.98
N MET A 115 6.82 -7.68 5.28
CA MET A 115 7.93 -8.12 4.43
C MET A 115 7.44 -8.54 3.05
N ALA A 116 6.29 -9.21 2.97
CA ALA A 116 5.66 -9.59 1.71
C ALA A 116 5.30 -8.34 0.89
N TYR A 117 4.69 -7.33 1.53
CA TYR A 117 4.35 -6.07 0.89
C TYR A 117 5.58 -5.35 0.36
N ILE A 118 6.64 -5.23 1.18
CA ILE A 118 7.94 -4.65 0.79
C ILE A 118 8.52 -5.42 -0.41
N TYR A 119 8.58 -6.74 -0.33
CA TYR A 119 9.12 -7.56 -1.41
C TYR A 119 8.30 -7.39 -2.70
N ARG A 120 6.97 -7.33 -2.62
CA ARG A 120 6.08 -7.03 -3.75
C ARG A 120 6.49 -5.74 -4.44
N MET A 121 6.66 -4.66 -3.66
CA MET A 121 7.07 -3.35 -4.17
C MET A 121 8.45 -3.40 -4.82
N GLY A 122 9.39 -4.17 -4.25
CA GLY A 122 10.72 -4.37 -4.84
C GLY A 122 10.68 -5.11 -6.18
N MET A 123 9.80 -6.11 -6.30
CA MET A 123 9.57 -6.85 -7.55
C MET A 123 8.98 -5.95 -8.64
N THR A 124 7.93 -5.19 -8.31
CA THR A 124 7.21 -4.35 -9.28
C THR A 124 8.03 -3.15 -9.75
N ASN A 125 8.91 -2.63 -8.89
CA ASN A 125 9.76 -1.48 -9.20
C ASN A 125 11.12 -1.87 -9.82
N GLY A 126 11.34 -3.15 -10.13
CA GLY A 126 12.53 -3.60 -10.85
C GLY A 126 13.81 -3.67 -10.04
N GLY A 127 13.78 -3.45 -8.72
CA GLY A 127 15.00 -3.47 -7.92
C GLY A 127 15.35 -4.81 -7.29
N ILE A 128 14.63 -5.88 -7.63
CA ILE A 128 15.01 -7.26 -7.31
C ILE A 128 15.18 -8.02 -8.63
N GLU A 129 16.37 -7.96 -9.24
CA GLU A 129 16.62 -8.38 -10.63
C GLU A 129 16.09 -9.77 -10.98
N HIS A 130 16.31 -10.78 -10.11
CA HIS A 130 15.90 -12.16 -10.39
C HIS A 130 14.38 -12.38 -10.38
N SER A 131 13.63 -11.62 -9.59
CA SER A 131 12.17 -11.76 -9.49
C SER A 131 11.42 -10.69 -10.29
N ALA A 132 12.05 -9.55 -10.57
CA ALA A 132 11.53 -8.51 -11.47
C ALA A 132 11.32 -9.04 -12.89
N ALA A 133 12.21 -9.92 -13.38
CA ALA A 133 12.03 -10.57 -14.67
C ALA A 133 10.71 -11.39 -14.77
N LEU A 134 10.20 -11.89 -13.64
CA LEU A 134 8.95 -12.67 -13.58
C LEU A 134 7.69 -11.77 -13.63
N VAL A 135 7.84 -10.46 -13.43
CA VAL A 135 6.75 -9.48 -13.37
C VAL A 135 7.00 -8.26 -14.27
N ASN A 136 7.94 -8.38 -15.21
CA ASN A 136 8.45 -7.26 -16.00
C ASN A 136 7.38 -6.68 -16.96
N ASP A 137 6.49 -7.53 -17.48
CA ASP A 137 5.32 -7.06 -18.23
C ASP A 137 4.16 -6.81 -17.27
N GLN A 138 3.84 -5.53 -17.06
CA GLN A 138 2.72 -5.07 -16.23
C GLN A 138 1.36 -5.62 -16.69
N HIS A 139 1.26 -6.13 -17.92
CA HIS A 139 0.05 -6.75 -18.38
C HIS A 139 0.04 -8.26 -18.11
N ASP A 140 1.19 -8.94 -17.97
CA ASP A 140 1.27 -10.42 -17.96
C ASP A 140 0.47 -11.01 -16.80
N PRO A 141 -0.60 -11.79 -17.08
CA PRO A 141 -1.42 -12.42 -16.05
C PRO A 141 -0.63 -13.29 -15.08
N LYS A 142 0.46 -13.92 -15.54
CA LYS A 142 1.31 -14.77 -14.68
C LYS A 142 2.00 -13.95 -13.60
N GLY A 143 2.62 -12.84 -13.99
CA GLY A 143 3.25 -11.91 -13.04
C GLY A 143 2.25 -11.35 -12.04
N LYS A 144 1.05 -10.96 -12.49
CA LYS A 144 -0.01 -10.48 -11.58
C LYS A 144 -0.48 -11.56 -10.61
N ALA A 145 -0.65 -12.80 -11.07
CA ALA A 145 -1.07 -13.92 -10.23
C ALA A 145 -0.02 -14.21 -9.14
N LEU A 146 1.26 -14.11 -9.48
CA LEU A 146 2.35 -14.22 -8.52
C LEU A 146 2.31 -13.09 -7.48
N LEU A 147 2.15 -11.83 -7.91
CA LEU A 147 2.08 -10.69 -7.00
C LEU A 147 0.86 -10.76 -6.08
N ALA A 148 -0.28 -11.23 -6.58
CA ALA A 148 -1.50 -11.39 -5.82
C ALA A 148 -1.44 -12.52 -4.79
N SER A 149 -0.66 -13.57 -5.07
CA SER A 149 -0.45 -14.71 -4.17
C SER A 149 0.73 -14.54 -3.21
N LEU A 150 1.51 -13.45 -3.32
CA LEU A 150 2.75 -13.25 -2.56
C LEU A 150 2.56 -13.34 -1.03
N GLY A 151 1.45 -12.82 -0.50
CA GLY A 151 1.15 -12.90 0.93
C GLY A 151 1.01 -14.33 1.46
N LEU A 152 0.70 -15.30 0.59
CA LEU A 152 0.65 -16.71 0.99
C LEU A 152 2.05 -17.33 1.10
N TYR A 153 3.00 -16.91 0.25
CA TYR A 153 4.36 -17.45 0.22
C TYR A 153 5.27 -16.90 1.33
N VAL A 154 4.94 -15.74 1.87
CA VAL A 154 5.77 -15.05 2.89
C VAL A 154 5.11 -15.18 4.25
N PHE A 155 5.63 -16.11 5.06
CA PHE A 155 5.17 -16.35 6.42
C PHE A 155 6.33 -16.80 7.34
N PRO A 156 6.16 -16.77 8.66
CA PRO A 156 7.20 -17.19 9.60
C PRO A 156 7.68 -18.62 9.33
N GLY A 157 8.99 -18.81 9.19
CA GLY A 157 9.61 -20.11 8.87
C GLY A 157 9.53 -20.55 7.40
N SER A 158 8.98 -19.71 6.51
CA SER A 158 9.06 -19.96 5.06
C SER A 158 10.44 -19.57 4.52
N VAL A 159 10.96 -20.34 3.55
CA VAL A 159 12.23 -20.04 2.86
C VAL A 159 12.24 -18.63 2.30
N LEU A 160 11.14 -18.20 1.68
CA LEU A 160 11.01 -16.86 1.14
C LEU A 160 10.94 -15.80 2.25
N GLY A 161 10.20 -16.04 3.33
CA GLY A 161 10.14 -15.13 4.47
C GLY A 161 11.51 -14.91 5.13
N GLU A 162 12.29 -15.98 5.32
CA GLU A 162 13.65 -15.89 5.87
C GLU A 162 14.62 -15.19 4.92
N ALA A 163 14.54 -15.51 3.62
CA ALA A 163 15.34 -14.84 2.58
C ALA A 163 15.01 -13.34 2.47
N ILE A 164 13.75 -12.95 2.67
CA ILE A 164 13.34 -11.54 2.69
C ILE A 164 13.82 -10.85 3.95
N THR A 165 13.64 -11.48 5.10
CA THR A 165 14.02 -10.91 6.40
C THR A 165 15.52 -10.65 6.48
N SER A 166 16.35 -11.60 5.99
CA SER A 166 17.82 -11.43 5.93
C SER A 166 18.28 -10.31 5.00
N LYS A 167 17.46 -9.94 3.99
CA LYS A 167 17.75 -8.87 3.01
C LYS A 167 16.87 -7.62 3.19
N LYS A 168 16.18 -7.47 4.34
CA LYS A 168 15.21 -6.40 4.61
C LYS A 168 15.75 -5.01 4.27
N SER A 169 16.97 -4.69 4.73
CA SER A 169 17.62 -3.40 4.47
C SER A 169 17.91 -3.16 2.99
N ALA A 170 18.30 -4.21 2.24
CA ALA A 170 18.56 -4.11 0.81
C ALA A 170 17.27 -3.82 0.03
N TYR A 171 16.17 -4.49 0.36
CA TYR A 171 14.87 -4.26 -0.28
C TYR A 171 14.25 -2.93 0.12
N ALA A 172 14.39 -2.50 1.37
CA ALA A 172 13.99 -1.16 1.80
C ALA A 172 14.72 -0.07 0.99
N ASN A 173 16.03 -0.20 0.77
CA ASN A 173 16.82 0.71 -0.07
C ASN A 173 16.29 0.77 -1.50
N VAL A 174 16.00 -0.40 -2.09
CA VAL A 174 15.46 -0.54 -3.45
C VAL A 174 14.12 0.19 -3.61
N ILE A 175 13.17 -0.08 -2.72
CA ILE A 175 11.82 0.50 -2.79
C ILE A 175 11.89 2.00 -2.59
N PHE A 176 12.71 2.44 -1.64
CA PHE A 176 12.89 3.84 -1.37
C PHE A 176 13.53 4.58 -2.56
N ASN A 177 14.56 3.99 -3.17
CA ASN A 177 15.15 4.53 -4.40
C ASN A 177 14.12 4.64 -5.53
N ALA A 178 13.26 3.62 -5.68
CA ALA A 178 12.21 3.63 -6.68
C ALA A 178 11.17 4.73 -6.42
N GLU A 179 10.67 4.85 -5.19
CA GLU A 179 9.71 5.89 -4.81
C GLU A 179 10.32 7.29 -4.90
N MET A 180 11.57 7.48 -4.47
CA MET A 180 12.25 8.78 -4.51
C MET A 180 12.58 9.27 -5.92
N ASN A 181 12.71 8.36 -6.87
CA ASN A 181 12.93 8.73 -8.27
C ASN A 181 11.61 9.01 -9.02
N ARG A 182 10.47 9.07 -8.32
CA ARG A 182 9.19 9.40 -8.93
C ARG A 182 9.02 10.91 -9.10
N ASN A 183 8.66 11.30 -10.33
CA ASN A 183 8.48 12.70 -10.72
C ASN A 183 7.24 13.36 -10.07
N ASP A 184 6.25 12.57 -9.64
CA ASP A 184 4.99 13.02 -9.07
C ASP A 184 4.96 13.05 -7.52
N LEU A 185 5.96 12.44 -6.87
CA LEU A 185 6.04 12.37 -5.42
C LEU A 185 6.25 13.76 -4.78
N MET A 186 7.11 14.59 -5.37
CA MET A 186 7.43 15.91 -4.81
C MET A 186 6.21 16.86 -4.78
N PRO A 187 5.39 16.97 -5.85
CA PRO A 187 4.12 17.69 -5.78
C PRO A 187 3.12 17.15 -4.76
N GLU A 188 2.99 15.82 -4.62
CA GLU A 188 2.08 15.19 -3.66
C GLU A 188 2.52 15.43 -2.20
N LEU A 189 3.81 15.21 -1.89
CA LEU A 189 4.38 15.52 -0.58
C LEU A 189 4.27 17.02 -0.26
N SER A 190 4.46 17.88 -1.27
CA SER A 190 4.34 19.34 -1.12
C SER A 190 2.93 19.76 -0.70
N LYS A 191 1.92 19.25 -1.39
CA LYS A 191 0.52 19.59 -1.11
C LYS A 191 -0.01 18.93 0.16
N GLY A 192 0.27 17.65 0.35
CA GLY A 192 -0.31 16.88 1.46
C GLY A 192 0.36 17.14 2.80
N LEU A 193 1.63 17.60 2.80
CA LEU A 193 2.45 17.52 4.00
C LEU A 193 3.31 18.75 4.26
N TRP A 194 4.05 19.22 3.24
CA TRP A 194 4.95 20.35 3.42
C TRP A 194 4.20 21.66 3.65
N THR A 195 3.16 21.92 2.85
CA THR A 195 2.38 23.16 2.98
C THR A 195 1.73 23.28 4.36
N PRO A 196 1.03 22.25 4.88
CA PRO A 196 0.47 22.32 6.24
C PRO A 196 1.52 22.49 7.35
N PHE A 197 2.69 21.86 7.22
CA PHE A 197 3.76 22.01 8.22
C PHE A 197 4.35 23.43 8.20
N ASP A 198 4.66 23.94 7.01
CA ASP A 198 5.20 25.28 6.82
C ASP A 198 4.21 26.35 7.26
N ASP A 199 2.92 26.17 6.99
CA ASP A 199 1.85 27.04 7.48
C ASP A 199 1.81 27.05 9.02
N LYS A 200 1.92 25.88 9.65
CA LYS A 200 1.91 25.74 11.10
C LYS A 200 3.16 26.35 11.75
N TYR A 201 4.33 26.17 11.16
CA TYR A 201 5.57 26.78 11.64
C TYR A 201 5.57 28.29 11.42
N THR A 202 5.06 28.76 10.29
CA THR A 202 4.88 30.20 10.02
C THR A 202 3.91 30.82 11.02
N ALA A 203 2.79 30.16 11.32
CA ALA A 203 1.84 30.60 12.34
C ALA A 203 2.48 30.67 13.74
N TYR A 204 3.31 29.67 14.08
CA TYR A 204 4.10 29.68 15.30
C TYR A 204 5.01 30.93 15.38
N LEU A 205 5.78 31.23 14.34
CA LEU A 205 6.65 32.41 14.31
C LEU A 205 5.85 33.73 14.32
N ASN A 206 4.71 33.79 13.61
CA ASN A 206 3.80 34.94 13.61
C ASN A 206 3.31 35.28 15.03
N HIS A 207 3.03 34.25 15.85
CA HIS A 207 2.60 34.43 17.24
C HIS A 207 3.69 35.09 18.10
N TYR A 208 4.95 34.70 17.92
CA TYR A 208 6.07 35.35 18.60
C TYR A 208 6.24 36.79 18.16
N GLU A 209 6.13 37.07 16.86
CA GLU A 209 6.25 38.43 16.33
C GLU A 209 5.15 39.36 16.86
N LYS A 210 3.91 38.89 17.04
CA LYS A 210 2.87 39.71 17.67
C LYS A 210 3.17 40.08 19.13
N LYS A 211 3.88 39.21 19.86
CA LYS A 211 4.26 39.46 21.26
C LYS A 211 5.42 40.45 21.40
N ILE A 212 6.24 40.58 20.37
CA ILE A 212 7.45 41.41 20.38
C ILE A 212 7.26 42.44 19.28
N ASN A 213 6.94 43.69 19.64
CA ASN A 213 6.84 44.76 18.66
C ASN A 213 8.22 45.01 18.03
N ILE A 214 8.52 44.35 16.90
CA ILE A 214 9.77 44.46 16.14
C ILE A 214 9.57 45.54 15.07
N PRO A 215 10.13 46.75 15.25
CA PRO A 215 10.08 47.76 14.20
C PRO A 215 10.95 47.29 13.02
N SER A 216 10.52 47.62 11.80
CA SER A 216 11.25 47.42 10.52
C SER A 216 11.31 46.01 9.92
N HIS A 217 10.55 45.02 10.42
CA HIS A 217 10.53 43.66 9.83
C HIS A 217 10.29 43.67 8.30
N ASP A 218 9.26 44.38 7.83
CA ASP A 218 8.94 44.40 6.39
C ASP A 218 9.99 45.13 5.54
N GLN A 219 10.64 46.17 6.08
CA GLN A 219 11.70 46.91 5.38
C GLN A 219 12.98 46.07 5.27
N VAL A 220 13.36 45.39 6.35
CA VAL A 220 14.50 44.46 6.38
C VAL A 220 14.23 43.28 5.44
N MET A 221 13.02 42.71 5.46
CA MET A 221 12.65 41.60 4.57
C MET A 221 12.58 42.01 3.10
N ALA A 222 12.09 43.21 2.79
CA ALA A 222 12.09 43.74 1.43
C ALA A 222 13.52 43.96 0.90
N ASP A 223 14.45 44.39 1.76
CA ASP A 223 15.84 44.57 1.35
C ASP A 223 16.58 43.24 1.21
N VAL A 224 16.34 42.27 2.10
CA VAL A 224 16.86 40.90 1.96
C VAL A 224 16.39 40.28 0.64
N ARG A 225 15.10 40.40 0.30
CA ARG A 225 14.58 39.97 -1.01
C ARG A 225 15.27 40.69 -2.16
N ARG A 226 15.48 42.01 -2.04
CA ARG A 226 16.21 42.79 -3.05
C ARG A 226 17.66 42.33 -3.22
N GLN A 227 18.34 41.92 -2.15
CA GLN A 227 19.69 41.35 -2.22
C GLN A 227 19.68 39.94 -2.83
N GLN A 228 18.70 39.09 -2.47
CA GLN A 228 18.47 37.79 -3.11
C GLN A 228 18.25 37.95 -4.62
N ASP A 229 17.39 38.88 -5.05
CA ASP A 229 17.09 39.17 -6.46
C ASP A 229 18.31 39.70 -7.22
N LYS A 230 19.16 40.51 -6.56
CA LYS A 230 20.45 40.94 -7.14
C LYS A 230 21.37 39.76 -7.34
N CYS A 231 21.44 38.84 -6.37
CA CYS A 231 22.27 37.65 -6.45
C CYS A 231 21.76 36.62 -7.46
N ILE A 232 20.45 36.41 -7.58
CA ILE A 232 19.85 35.56 -8.63
C ILE A 232 20.21 36.10 -10.02
N ARG A 233 20.06 37.43 -10.21
CA ARG A 233 20.47 38.10 -11.45
C ARG A 233 21.97 38.02 -11.72
N TYR A 234 22.79 38.03 -10.68
CA TYR A 234 24.25 37.89 -10.80
C TYR A 234 24.67 36.44 -11.10
N ARG A 235 24.01 35.45 -10.48
CA ARG A 235 24.21 34.02 -10.70
C ARG A 235 23.86 33.60 -12.13
N ALA A 236 22.75 34.11 -12.66
CA ALA A 236 22.35 33.92 -14.05
C ALA A 236 23.39 34.44 -15.07
N ARG A 237 24.31 35.32 -14.65
CA ARG A 237 25.36 35.88 -15.52
C ARG A 237 26.72 35.20 -15.40
N LYS A 238 26.97 34.38 -14.36
CA LYS A 238 28.33 33.89 -14.04
C LYS A 238 28.47 32.39 -13.78
N ASP A 239 27.46 31.58 -14.09
CA ASP A 239 27.49 30.12 -13.94
C ASP A 239 28.02 29.66 -12.55
N CYS A 240 27.64 30.40 -11.51
CA CYS A 240 28.08 30.12 -10.15
C CYS A 240 27.19 29.01 -9.57
N SER A 241 27.71 27.79 -9.61
CA SER A 241 27.04 26.59 -9.09
C SER A 241 27.04 26.47 -7.57
N GLN A 242 27.78 27.33 -6.84
CA GLN A 242 27.92 27.19 -5.38
C GLN A 242 26.89 28.01 -4.58
N PRO A 243 26.06 27.35 -3.73
CA PRO A 243 25.08 27.98 -2.84
C PRO A 243 25.69 28.91 -1.77
N ASP A 244 26.99 28.83 -1.52
CA ASP A 244 27.64 29.41 -0.34
C ASP A 244 27.92 30.91 -0.43
N PHE A 245 27.84 31.52 -1.62
CA PHE A 245 28.12 32.96 -1.78
C PHE A 245 27.15 33.85 -0.97
N LEU A 246 25.86 33.48 -0.95
CA LEU A 246 24.82 34.22 -0.23
C LEU A 246 24.96 34.10 1.30
N ASN A 247 25.56 33.01 1.77
CA ASN A 247 25.84 32.82 3.19
C ASN A 247 27.28 33.18 3.57
N GLY A 248 28.03 33.75 2.62
CA GLY A 248 29.38 34.24 2.84
C GLY A 248 29.42 35.35 3.90
N ALA A 249 30.50 35.37 4.67
CA ALA A 249 30.70 36.31 5.78
C ALA A 249 30.51 37.78 5.36
N TYR A 250 30.88 38.12 4.11
CA TYR A 250 30.72 39.47 3.57
C TYR A 250 29.24 39.90 3.48
N VAL A 251 28.39 39.09 2.84
CA VAL A 251 26.97 39.44 2.63
C VAL A 251 26.22 39.45 3.96
N LYS A 252 26.45 38.46 4.83
CA LYS A 252 25.90 38.44 6.19
C LYS A 252 26.35 39.67 7.00
N GLY A 253 27.60 40.10 6.83
CA GLY A 253 28.14 41.29 7.48
C GLY A 253 27.40 42.57 7.08
N GLU A 254 27.15 42.76 5.78
CA GLU A 254 26.41 43.94 5.29
C GLU A 254 24.94 43.94 5.74
N VAL A 255 24.28 42.77 5.69
CA VAL A 255 22.90 42.63 6.20
C VAL A 255 22.85 42.91 7.71
N ASN A 256 23.77 42.37 8.49
CA ASN A 256 23.84 42.60 9.95
C ASN A 256 24.10 44.08 10.30
N LYS A 257 24.99 44.77 9.58
CA LYS A 257 25.22 46.22 9.78
C LYS A 257 23.93 47.01 9.55
N LYS A 258 23.20 46.66 8.48
CA LYS A 258 21.95 47.34 8.14
C LYS A 258 20.84 47.07 9.16
N ILE A 259 20.66 45.81 9.56
CA ILE A 259 19.73 45.44 10.63
C ILE A 259 20.04 46.21 11.90
N LYS A 260 21.31 46.29 12.31
CA LYS A 260 21.72 47.05 13.49
C LYS A 260 21.41 48.54 13.35
N LYS A 261 21.61 49.12 12.16
CA LYS A 261 21.31 50.52 11.88
C LYS A 261 19.80 50.83 11.93
N GLU A 262 18.97 49.96 11.35
CA GLU A 262 17.53 50.23 11.16
C GLU A 262 16.68 49.78 12.34
N SER A 263 17.01 48.64 12.96
CA SER A 263 16.24 48.06 14.06
C SER A 263 16.91 48.20 15.43
N GLY A 264 18.20 48.57 15.48
CA GLY A 264 18.99 48.55 16.71
C GLY A 264 19.36 47.14 17.20
N LEU A 265 18.98 46.08 16.48
CA LEU A 265 19.23 44.69 16.86
C LEU A 265 20.58 44.20 16.35
N THR A 266 21.25 43.36 17.14
CA THR A 266 22.41 42.59 16.68
C THR A 266 22.01 41.15 16.50
N VAL A 267 22.11 40.64 15.27
CA VAL A 267 21.73 39.26 14.96
C VAL A 267 22.74 38.31 15.60
N VAL A 268 22.28 37.47 16.54
CA VAL A 268 23.13 36.65 17.42
C VAL A 268 23.12 35.16 17.11
N GLU A 269 22.19 34.68 16.30
CA GLU A 269 22.22 33.32 15.79
C GLU A 269 22.75 33.26 14.37
N ASP A 270 23.40 32.14 14.02
CA ASP A 270 23.73 31.87 12.63
C ASP A 270 22.44 31.60 11.84
N TYR A 271 22.31 32.29 10.72
CA TYR A 271 21.13 32.23 9.87
C TYR A 271 21.52 32.07 8.42
N TRP A 272 20.60 31.56 7.62
CA TRP A 272 20.82 31.42 6.19
C TRP A 272 20.02 32.49 5.46
N LEU A 273 20.68 33.34 4.67
CA LEU A 273 20.00 34.40 3.93
C LEU A 273 19.02 33.85 2.89
N THR A 274 19.22 32.62 2.46
CA THR A 274 18.34 31.89 1.54
C THR A 274 17.17 31.19 2.22
N ASP A 275 17.21 31.01 3.54
CA ASP A 275 16.15 30.41 4.33
C ASP A 275 15.43 31.49 5.13
N ARG A 276 14.23 31.83 4.64
CA ARG A 276 13.39 32.87 5.22
C ARG A 276 13.06 32.60 6.68
N ASP A 277 12.83 31.34 7.06
CA ASP A 277 12.41 30.98 8.40
C ASP A 277 13.58 30.99 9.38
N SER A 278 14.75 30.48 8.96
CA SER A 278 15.99 30.58 9.75
C SER A 278 16.34 32.04 10.06
N PHE A 279 16.28 32.92 9.05
CA PHE A 279 16.52 34.35 9.25
C PHE A 279 15.48 34.98 10.17
N ARG A 280 14.20 34.68 9.95
CA ARG A 280 13.10 35.19 10.79
C ARG A 280 13.25 34.76 12.25
N ARG A 281 13.62 33.51 12.49
CA ARG A 281 13.92 32.99 13.83
C ARG A 281 15.09 33.74 14.47
N ALA A 282 16.19 33.92 13.74
CA ALA A 282 17.36 34.64 14.25
C ALA A 282 17.03 36.09 14.62
N MET A 283 16.18 36.76 13.83
CA MET A 283 15.67 38.09 14.14
C MET A 283 14.80 38.11 15.41
N LEU A 284 13.85 37.17 15.53
CA LEU A 284 13.03 37.02 16.73
C LEU A 284 13.88 36.74 17.97
N PHE A 285 14.85 35.83 17.87
CA PHE A 285 15.79 35.52 18.94
C PHE A 285 16.54 36.79 19.41
N SER A 286 17.04 37.57 18.45
CA SER A 286 17.80 38.79 18.72
C SER A 286 16.91 39.88 19.36
N ALA A 287 15.66 39.99 18.93
CA ALA A 287 14.67 40.89 19.52
C ALA A 287 14.32 40.50 20.97
N ILE A 288 14.10 39.21 21.24
CA ILE A 288 13.83 38.69 22.60
C ILE A 288 15.02 38.91 23.50
N LYS A 289 16.24 38.64 23.02
CA LYS A 289 17.46 38.87 23.78
C LYS A 289 17.61 40.35 24.16
N ALA A 290 17.38 41.26 23.21
CA ALA A 290 17.40 42.70 23.46
C ALA A 290 16.28 43.15 24.43
N ALA A 291 15.09 42.57 24.33
CA ALA A 291 13.97 42.87 25.22
C ALA A 291 14.18 42.34 26.65
N LYS A 292 14.75 41.14 26.79
CA LYS A 292 15.16 40.54 28.08
C LYS A 292 16.24 41.38 28.77
N ALA A 293 17.24 41.83 28.02
CA ALA A 293 18.28 42.73 28.55
C ALA A 293 17.69 44.05 29.09
N LYS A 294 16.56 44.51 28.53
CA LYS A 294 15.80 45.69 28.99
C LYS A 294 14.73 45.36 30.04
N GLY A 295 14.64 44.13 30.51
CA GLY A 295 13.65 43.68 31.50
C GLY A 295 12.21 43.58 30.99
N LYS A 296 11.97 43.68 29.67
CA LYS A 296 10.62 43.77 29.06
C LYS A 296 10.02 42.43 28.61
N ALA A 297 10.79 41.35 28.65
CA ALA A 297 10.40 40.03 28.10
C ALA A 297 10.87 38.86 28.97
N LYS A 298 10.77 39.00 30.30
CA LYS A 298 11.29 37.98 31.24
C LYS A 298 10.67 36.60 31.02
N ASP A 299 9.38 36.55 30.70
CA ASP A 299 8.61 35.29 30.57
C ASP A 299 8.44 34.80 29.12
N ILE A 300 9.20 35.36 28.17
CA ILE A 300 9.12 34.96 26.75
C ILE A 300 10.29 34.02 26.44
N ASP A 301 10.01 32.77 26.13
CA ASP A 301 11.03 31.81 25.68
C ASP A 301 11.60 32.17 24.30
N TYR A 302 12.73 31.59 23.94
CA TYR A 302 13.29 31.76 22.59
C TYR A 302 12.50 30.90 21.58
N PRO A 303 12.33 31.37 20.32
CA PRO A 303 11.63 30.59 19.31
C PRO A 303 12.44 29.34 18.94
N MET A 304 11.74 28.21 18.87
CA MET A 304 12.31 26.92 18.49
C MET A 304 12.80 26.92 17.03
N GLY A 305 13.92 26.24 16.80
CA GLY A 305 14.33 25.87 15.45
C GLY A 305 13.29 24.97 14.77
N ARG A 306 13.28 24.91 13.44
CA ARG A 306 12.33 24.08 12.67
C ARG A 306 12.36 22.61 13.11
N GLN A 307 13.54 22.09 13.44
CA GLN A 307 13.75 20.73 13.97
C GLN A 307 13.22 20.56 15.39
N GLU A 308 13.47 21.51 16.29
CA GLU A 308 12.94 21.49 17.66
C GLU A 308 11.42 21.60 17.65
N PHE A 309 10.86 22.45 16.78
CA PHE A 309 9.43 22.61 16.58
C PHE A 309 8.80 21.31 16.05
N ALA A 310 9.40 20.68 15.05
CA ALA A 310 8.95 19.38 14.53
C ALA A 310 8.97 18.28 15.61
N SER A 311 9.94 18.35 16.54
CA SER A 311 10.09 17.40 17.64
C SER A 311 9.22 17.73 18.86
N SER A 312 8.50 18.85 18.85
CA SER A 312 7.61 19.23 19.96
C SER A 312 6.45 18.23 20.08
N PRO A 313 5.97 17.93 21.30
CA PRO A 313 4.88 16.95 21.50
C PRO A 313 3.62 17.26 20.69
N ASP A 314 3.24 18.54 20.60
CA ASP A 314 2.04 18.99 19.89
C ASP A 314 2.16 18.85 18.37
N VAL A 315 3.34 19.12 17.82
CA VAL A 315 3.60 18.96 16.38
C VAL A 315 3.76 17.49 16.05
N THR A 316 4.43 16.71 16.89
CA THR A 316 4.56 15.25 16.74
C THR A 316 3.18 14.58 16.73
N ARG A 317 2.30 14.97 17.66
CA ARG A 317 0.92 14.48 17.71
C ARG A 317 0.14 14.87 16.45
N TRP A 318 0.24 16.12 16.00
CA TRP A 318 -0.41 16.57 14.77
C TRP A 318 0.12 15.85 13.52
N LEU A 319 1.44 15.68 13.40
CA LEU A 319 2.09 14.92 12.33
C LEU A 319 1.56 13.49 12.27
N SER A 320 1.37 12.85 13.42
CA SER A 320 0.81 11.49 13.49
C SER A 320 -0.63 11.40 13.00
N VAL A 321 -1.44 12.44 13.20
CA VAL A 321 -2.85 12.49 12.74
C VAL A 321 -2.96 12.66 11.23
N ILE A 322 -2.05 13.40 10.60
CA ILE A 322 -2.05 13.60 9.14
C ILE A 322 -1.35 12.46 8.37
N GLY A 323 -1.08 11.34 9.05
CA GLY A 323 -0.43 10.18 8.43
C GLY A 323 1.07 10.35 8.20
N PHE A 324 1.71 11.35 8.81
CA PHE A 324 3.17 11.41 8.78
C PHE A 324 3.72 10.33 9.71
N PRO A 325 4.60 9.44 9.23
CA PRO A 325 5.03 8.33 10.05
C PRO A 325 5.74 8.87 11.30
N TYR A 326 5.37 8.34 12.47
CA TYR A 326 5.98 8.62 13.78
C TYR A 326 7.51 8.43 13.78
N TYR A 327 8.02 7.75 12.75
CA TYR A 327 9.40 7.32 12.53
C TYR A 327 10.40 8.44 12.13
N PHE A 328 9.97 9.71 12.03
CA PHE A 328 10.88 10.85 11.77
C PHE A 328 11.47 11.48 13.04
N LYS A 329 11.23 10.91 14.23
CA LYS A 329 11.84 11.34 15.49
C LYS A 329 13.37 11.16 15.42
N GLY A 330 14.11 12.25 15.17
CA GLY A 330 15.56 12.27 15.02
C GLY A 330 16.06 12.66 13.61
N MET A 331 15.17 12.70 12.62
CA MET A 331 15.49 13.21 11.28
C MET A 331 15.29 14.72 11.29
N GLY A 332 16.36 15.47 11.56
CA GLY A 332 16.29 16.92 11.58
C GLY A 332 15.65 17.48 10.31
N MET A 333 14.54 18.21 10.45
CA MET A 333 13.91 19.03 9.42
C MET A 333 14.79 20.26 9.15
N SER A 334 16.00 20.00 8.68
CA SER A 334 17.01 21.00 8.38
C SER A 334 16.72 21.63 7.02
N PRO A 335 17.17 22.87 6.74
CA PRO A 335 17.29 23.39 5.37
C PRO A 335 18.17 22.49 4.49
N TYR A 336 19.04 21.69 5.12
CA TYR A 336 19.74 20.58 4.48
C TYR A 336 18.84 19.43 4.10
N PHE A 337 17.54 19.38 4.39
CA PHE A 337 16.68 18.32 3.87
C PHE A 337 16.57 18.40 2.34
N TYR A 338 16.60 19.61 1.75
CA TYR A 338 16.80 19.79 0.30
C TYR A 338 18.19 19.29 -0.15
N GLY A 339 19.24 19.51 0.65
CA GLY A 339 20.60 19.03 0.40
C GLY A 339 20.79 17.52 0.61
N TYR A 340 20.04 16.93 1.54
CA TYR A 340 20.02 15.52 1.95
C TYR A 340 19.29 14.69 0.90
N TYR A 341 18.26 15.27 0.27
CA TYR A 341 17.63 14.73 -0.94
C TYR A 341 18.44 15.04 -2.21
N SER A 342 19.33 16.03 -2.20
CA SER A 342 20.31 16.23 -3.28
C SER A 342 21.48 15.24 -3.19
N ASP A 343 21.87 14.83 -1.98
CA ASP A 343 22.80 13.71 -1.69
C ASP A 343 21.98 12.43 -1.45
N LYS A 344 21.18 12.07 -2.48
CA LYS A 344 20.27 10.90 -2.50
C LYS A 344 20.85 9.67 -1.77
N PRO A 345 22.11 9.26 -1.97
CA PRO A 345 22.64 8.03 -1.37
C PRO A 345 22.60 8.00 0.16
N ARG A 346 22.89 9.13 0.84
CA ARG A 346 22.90 9.19 2.31
C ARG A 346 21.51 9.24 2.92
N ALA A 347 20.58 9.91 2.26
CA ALA A 347 19.17 9.91 2.65
C ALA A 347 18.53 8.54 2.50
N VAL A 348 18.83 7.86 1.40
CA VAL A 348 18.40 6.48 1.12
C VAL A 348 18.94 5.53 2.19
N ALA A 349 20.24 5.60 2.50
CA ALA A 349 20.85 4.73 3.51
C ALA A 349 20.27 4.94 4.92
N GLY A 350 20.06 6.19 5.33
CA GLY A 350 19.46 6.52 6.63
C GLY A 350 17.99 6.11 6.72
N LEU A 351 17.20 6.33 5.66
CA LEU A 351 15.78 5.98 5.68
C LEU A 351 15.55 4.49 5.52
N ALA A 352 16.36 3.78 4.74
CA ALA A 352 16.32 2.32 4.63
C ALA A 352 16.72 1.63 5.94
N HIS A 353 17.66 2.22 6.69
CA HIS A 353 17.97 1.78 8.05
C HIS A 353 16.78 1.96 9.00
N ASN A 354 16.06 3.08 8.88
CA ASN A 354 14.84 3.33 9.65
C ASN A 354 13.66 2.45 9.21
N LEU A 355 13.49 2.20 7.90
CA LEU A 355 12.55 1.22 7.33
C LEU A 355 12.83 -0.21 7.81
N ALA A 356 14.12 -0.56 7.93
CA ALA A 356 14.54 -1.82 8.53
C ALA A 356 14.20 -1.89 10.03
N ALA A 357 14.20 -0.75 10.73
CA ALA A 357 13.82 -0.60 12.13
C ALA A 357 12.33 -0.28 12.36
N ILE A 358 11.48 -0.23 11.32
CA ILE A 358 10.04 -0.03 11.50
C ILE A 358 9.49 -1.22 12.27
N ASP A 359 9.22 -0.95 13.54
CA ASP A 359 8.24 -1.65 14.35
C ASP A 359 6.90 -0.97 14.06
N LEU A 360 6.10 -1.58 13.17
CA LEU A 360 4.77 -1.07 12.88
C LEU A 360 3.94 -1.23 14.15
N ASP A 361 3.10 -0.23 14.45
CA ASP A 361 2.09 -0.44 15.48
C ASP A 361 1.23 -1.66 15.11
N GLY A 362 0.67 -2.34 16.13
CA GLY A 362 -0.04 -3.59 15.92
C GLY A 362 -1.21 -3.48 14.94
N TYR A 363 -1.80 -2.28 14.79
CA TYR A 363 -2.96 -2.02 13.94
C TYR A 363 -2.56 -1.85 12.46
N GLN A 364 -1.52 -1.07 12.16
CA GLN A 364 -1.01 -0.87 10.81
C GLN A 364 -0.44 -2.17 10.24
N ALA A 365 0.30 -2.93 11.05
CA ALA A 365 0.83 -4.23 10.65
C ALA A 365 -0.31 -5.21 10.32
N GLU A 366 -1.41 -5.15 11.07
CA GLU A 366 -2.62 -5.95 10.82
C GLU A 366 -3.31 -5.55 9.52
N GLN A 367 -3.45 -4.26 9.22
CA GLN A 367 -4.05 -3.80 7.94
C GLN A 367 -3.20 -4.19 6.74
N ILE A 368 -1.86 -4.10 6.84
CA ILE A 368 -0.96 -4.53 5.78
C ILE A 368 -1.06 -6.05 5.59
N TYR A 369 -1.00 -6.83 6.67
CA TYR A 369 -1.20 -8.28 6.62
C TYR A 369 -2.52 -8.65 5.96
N ARG A 370 -3.61 -7.97 6.37
CA ARG A 370 -4.94 -8.10 5.78
C ARG A 370 -4.91 -7.86 4.27
N SER A 371 -4.26 -6.79 3.81
CA SER A 371 -4.15 -6.47 2.38
C SER A 371 -3.34 -7.48 1.56
N MET A 372 -2.49 -8.28 2.21
CA MET A 372 -1.67 -9.31 1.56
C MET A 372 -2.33 -10.69 1.56
N ILE A 373 -3.19 -10.98 2.54
CA ILE A 373 -3.81 -12.30 2.73
C ILE A 373 -5.22 -12.38 2.15
N ILE A 374 -6.02 -11.30 2.26
CA ILE A 374 -7.40 -11.32 1.78
C ILE A 374 -7.50 -11.54 0.28
N PRO A 375 -6.79 -10.77 -0.57
CA PRO A 375 -6.96 -10.92 -2.01
C PRO A 375 -6.71 -12.33 -2.53
N PRO A 376 -5.62 -13.04 -2.15
CA PRO A 376 -5.42 -14.40 -2.66
C PRO A 376 -6.46 -15.40 -2.15
N ILE A 377 -6.94 -15.28 -0.91
CA ILE A 377 -8.02 -16.15 -0.42
C ILE A 377 -9.29 -15.93 -1.24
N ALA A 378 -9.62 -14.68 -1.53
CA ALA A 378 -10.81 -14.34 -2.28
C ALA A 378 -10.71 -14.77 -3.76
N LEU A 379 -9.54 -14.59 -4.40
CA LEU A 379 -9.23 -15.16 -5.73
C LEU A 379 -9.44 -16.68 -5.74
N PHE A 380 -8.86 -17.39 -4.76
CA PHE A 380 -9.00 -18.85 -4.68
C PHE A 380 -10.46 -19.29 -4.54
N LEU A 381 -11.23 -18.68 -3.64
CA LEU A 381 -12.62 -19.05 -3.41
C LEU A 381 -13.49 -18.78 -4.65
N SER A 382 -13.33 -17.61 -5.26
CA SER A 382 -14.03 -17.24 -6.50
C SER A 382 -13.73 -18.26 -7.61
N LEU A 383 -12.44 -18.48 -7.89
CA LEU A 383 -12.01 -19.44 -8.90
C LEU A 383 -12.53 -20.87 -8.60
N PHE A 384 -12.54 -21.28 -7.33
CA PHE A 384 -13.01 -22.59 -6.89
C PHE A 384 -14.50 -22.77 -7.19
N PHE A 385 -15.34 -21.80 -6.80
CA PHE A 385 -16.77 -21.83 -7.09
C PHE A 385 -17.08 -21.69 -8.58
N ALA A 386 -16.34 -20.87 -9.33
CA ALA A 386 -16.46 -20.77 -10.77
C ALA A 386 -16.17 -22.11 -11.45
N THR A 387 -15.07 -22.76 -11.06
CA THR A 387 -14.66 -24.08 -11.59
C THR A 387 -15.71 -25.14 -11.29
N LEU A 388 -16.20 -25.20 -10.04
CA LEU A 388 -17.27 -26.13 -9.66
C LEU A 388 -18.57 -25.89 -10.45
N ASN A 389 -18.92 -24.64 -10.74
CA ASN A 389 -20.12 -24.32 -11.52
C ASN A 389 -19.96 -24.67 -13.00
N ILE A 390 -18.81 -24.36 -13.63
CA ILE A 390 -18.49 -24.81 -15.00
C ILE A 390 -18.63 -26.32 -15.10
N ILE A 391 -18.02 -27.02 -14.14
CA ILE A 391 -18.04 -28.46 -14.05
C ILE A 391 -19.46 -29.00 -13.84
N SER A 392 -20.27 -28.38 -12.99
CA SER A 392 -21.68 -28.74 -12.77
C SER A 392 -22.54 -28.57 -14.02
N LEU A 393 -22.28 -27.52 -14.81
CA LEU A 393 -22.91 -27.30 -16.11
C LEU A 393 -22.56 -28.42 -17.09
N LEU A 394 -21.27 -28.80 -17.17
CA LEU A 394 -20.80 -29.92 -18.01
C LEU A 394 -21.38 -31.26 -17.54
N ALA A 395 -21.42 -31.50 -16.22
CA ALA A 395 -22.03 -32.68 -15.62
C ALA A 395 -23.49 -32.84 -16.03
N SER A 396 -24.24 -31.73 -16.01
CA SER A 396 -25.65 -31.71 -16.38
C SER A 396 -25.85 -32.14 -17.84
N TRP A 397 -24.91 -31.80 -18.72
CA TRP A 397 -24.94 -32.26 -20.11
C TRP A 397 -24.57 -33.74 -20.27
N ILE A 398 -23.55 -34.21 -19.56
CA ILE A 398 -23.11 -35.62 -19.59
C ILE A 398 -24.20 -36.55 -19.04
N THR A 399 -24.82 -36.17 -17.92
CA THR A 399 -25.85 -36.98 -17.25
C THR A 399 -27.14 -37.11 -18.05
N VAL A 400 -27.41 -36.21 -19.00
CA VAL A 400 -28.49 -36.40 -19.99
C VAL A 400 -28.19 -37.55 -20.95
N ARG A 401 -26.91 -37.82 -21.23
CA ARG A 401 -26.47 -38.87 -22.16
C ARG A 401 -26.23 -40.22 -21.50
N VAL A 402 -25.77 -40.23 -20.25
CA VAL A 402 -25.47 -41.46 -19.50
C VAL A 402 -26.67 -41.89 -18.67
N LYS A 403 -27.32 -43.00 -19.07
CA LYS A 403 -28.45 -43.57 -18.32
C LYS A 403 -27.95 -44.47 -17.19
N GLY A 404 -28.19 -44.09 -15.93
CA GLY A 404 -27.94 -44.96 -14.77
C GLY A 404 -28.25 -44.28 -13.44
N ARG A 405 -28.89 -45.01 -12.51
CA ARG A 405 -29.36 -44.48 -11.21
C ARG A 405 -28.26 -43.84 -10.36
N TRP A 406 -27.04 -44.37 -10.43
CA TRP A 406 -25.87 -43.86 -9.70
C TRP A 406 -24.89 -43.05 -10.57
N SER A 407 -25.03 -43.14 -11.89
CA SER A 407 -24.10 -42.50 -12.83
C SER A 407 -24.02 -40.99 -12.64
N GLY A 408 -25.16 -40.33 -12.37
CA GLY A 408 -25.18 -38.89 -12.13
C GLY A 408 -24.46 -38.45 -10.85
N LEU A 409 -24.54 -39.24 -9.78
CA LEU A 409 -23.82 -38.95 -8.54
C LEU A 409 -22.31 -39.15 -8.73
N VAL A 410 -21.91 -40.28 -9.34
CA VAL A 410 -20.51 -40.60 -9.60
C VAL A 410 -19.86 -39.55 -10.50
N VAL A 411 -20.53 -39.16 -11.59
CA VAL A 411 -20.04 -38.10 -12.49
C VAL A 411 -19.85 -36.80 -11.71
N ARG A 412 -20.81 -36.39 -10.89
CA ARG A 412 -20.71 -35.15 -10.09
C ARG A 412 -19.58 -35.20 -9.06
N LEU A 413 -19.39 -36.32 -8.36
CA LEU A 413 -18.30 -36.49 -7.39
C LEU A 413 -16.93 -36.51 -8.07
N ALA A 414 -16.78 -37.25 -9.17
CA ALA A 414 -15.54 -37.30 -9.96
C ALA A 414 -15.16 -35.90 -10.47
N LEU A 415 -16.17 -35.11 -10.82
CA LEU A 415 -16.03 -33.75 -11.30
C LEU A 415 -15.65 -32.75 -10.19
N VAL A 416 -16.20 -32.88 -8.98
CA VAL A 416 -15.74 -32.12 -7.81
C VAL A 416 -14.27 -32.45 -7.49
N MET A 417 -13.90 -33.74 -7.55
CA MET A 417 -12.51 -34.16 -7.38
C MET A 417 -11.60 -33.58 -8.47
N LEU A 418 -12.06 -33.55 -9.73
CA LEU A 418 -11.32 -32.91 -10.82
C LEU A 418 -11.14 -31.41 -10.61
N ALA A 419 -12.15 -30.70 -10.06
CA ALA A 419 -12.04 -29.28 -9.72
C ALA A 419 -10.96 -29.03 -8.65
N ALA A 420 -10.92 -29.89 -7.62
CA ALA A 420 -9.98 -29.75 -6.52
C ALA A 420 -8.55 -30.10 -6.94
N ILE A 421 -8.35 -31.17 -7.72
CA ILE A 421 -7.02 -31.70 -8.00
C ILE A 421 -6.49 -31.24 -9.36
N GLY A 422 -7.37 -31.04 -10.35
CA GLY A 422 -7.00 -30.73 -11.74
C GLY A 422 -5.99 -29.58 -11.88
N PRO A 423 -6.18 -28.44 -11.19
CA PRO A 423 -5.23 -27.33 -11.25
C PRO A 423 -3.82 -27.62 -10.75
N LEU A 424 -3.62 -28.65 -9.92
CA LEU A 424 -2.28 -29.05 -9.49
C LEU A 424 -1.45 -29.66 -10.63
N PHE A 425 -2.09 -30.13 -11.70
CA PHE A 425 -1.43 -30.67 -12.88
C PHE A 425 -1.20 -29.63 -13.99
N MET A 426 -1.74 -28.43 -13.82
CA MET A 426 -1.46 -27.32 -14.73
C MET A 426 -0.04 -26.80 -14.45
N SER A 427 0.64 -26.29 -15.46
CA SER A 427 1.96 -25.65 -15.27
C SER A 427 2.06 -24.39 -16.11
N ASN A 428 2.95 -23.49 -15.71
CA ASN A 428 3.27 -22.28 -16.44
C ASN A 428 4.76 -21.92 -16.25
N ALA A 429 5.21 -20.89 -16.96
CA ALA A 429 6.61 -20.47 -16.93
C ALA A 429 7.12 -20.09 -15.52
N ILE A 430 6.25 -19.55 -14.66
CA ILE A 430 6.61 -19.22 -13.27
C ILE A 430 6.69 -20.49 -12.43
N SER A 431 5.70 -21.40 -12.53
CA SER A 431 5.72 -22.62 -11.72
C SER A 431 6.80 -23.62 -12.13
N GLN A 432 7.34 -23.51 -13.34
CA GLN A 432 8.52 -24.25 -13.80
C GLN A 432 9.85 -23.53 -13.48
N SER A 433 9.81 -22.33 -12.91
CA SER A 433 11.03 -21.58 -12.60
C SER A 433 11.74 -22.16 -11.37
N LYS A 434 13.07 -22.13 -11.40
CA LYS A 434 13.92 -22.51 -10.24
C LYS A 434 13.59 -21.68 -8.98
N TRP A 435 13.14 -20.43 -9.18
CA TRP A 435 12.70 -19.58 -8.08
C TRP A 435 11.46 -20.15 -7.39
N TYR A 436 10.45 -20.60 -8.15
CA TYR A 436 9.24 -21.19 -7.61
C TYR A 436 9.50 -22.50 -6.88
N GLU A 437 10.32 -23.37 -7.46
CA GLU A 437 10.75 -24.62 -6.80
C GLU A 437 11.40 -24.33 -5.45
N MET A 438 12.33 -23.38 -5.39
CA MET A 438 13.03 -23.01 -4.15
C MET A 438 12.07 -22.54 -3.04
N ILE A 439 11.06 -21.74 -3.37
CA ILE A 439 10.13 -21.22 -2.35
C ILE A 439 9.07 -22.24 -1.93
N THR A 440 8.76 -23.23 -2.77
CA THR A 440 7.68 -24.20 -2.53
C THR A 440 8.12 -25.45 -1.78
N VAL A 441 9.38 -25.88 -1.93
CA VAL A 441 9.93 -27.08 -1.28
C VAL A 441 9.77 -27.03 0.24
N GLY A 442 10.04 -25.89 0.88
CA GLY A 442 9.80 -25.70 2.32
C GLY A 442 8.34 -25.37 2.68
N MET A 443 7.61 -24.73 1.76
CA MET A 443 6.23 -24.31 2.00
C MET A 443 5.26 -25.47 2.12
N SER A 444 5.40 -26.48 1.25
CA SER A 444 4.52 -27.65 1.24
C SER A 444 4.54 -28.43 2.56
N GLN A 445 5.67 -28.38 3.28
CA GLN A 445 5.84 -29.02 4.60
C GLN A 445 5.35 -28.12 5.73
N ALA A 446 5.68 -26.82 5.70
CA ALA A 446 5.34 -25.88 6.77
C ALA A 446 3.86 -25.48 6.79
N SER A 447 3.26 -25.28 5.61
CA SER A 447 1.84 -24.93 5.48
C SER A 447 1.23 -25.51 4.20
N PRO A 448 0.80 -26.78 4.21
CA PRO A 448 0.24 -27.47 3.04
C PRO A 448 -0.96 -26.72 2.43
N ILE A 449 -1.79 -26.11 3.27
CA ILE A 449 -2.98 -25.37 2.83
C ILE A 449 -2.58 -24.10 2.08
N ARG A 450 -1.66 -23.28 2.62
CA ARG A 450 -1.18 -22.07 1.92
C ARG A 450 -0.52 -22.45 0.60
N TYR A 451 0.26 -23.53 0.60
CA TYR A 451 0.90 -24.05 -0.62
C TYR A 451 -0.13 -24.42 -1.68
N TYR A 452 -1.15 -25.19 -1.29
CA TYR A 452 -2.23 -25.61 -2.17
C TYR A 452 -2.95 -24.39 -2.76
N VAL A 453 -3.40 -23.46 -1.92
CA VAL A 453 -4.11 -22.25 -2.35
C VAL A 453 -3.25 -21.41 -3.31
N ALA A 454 -1.99 -21.16 -2.96
CA ALA A 454 -1.10 -20.35 -3.78
C ALA A 454 -0.79 -21.01 -5.13
N THR A 455 -0.55 -22.33 -5.14
CA THR A 455 -0.37 -23.11 -6.37
C THR A 455 -1.61 -23.03 -7.25
N TRP A 456 -2.79 -23.15 -6.65
CA TRP A 456 -4.06 -23.10 -7.35
C TRP A 456 -4.26 -21.76 -8.06
N ILE A 457 -4.03 -20.65 -7.35
CA ILE A 457 -4.09 -19.29 -7.93
C ILE A 457 -3.07 -19.17 -9.06
N LEU A 458 -1.80 -19.50 -8.80
CA LEU A 458 -0.74 -19.32 -9.78
C LEU A 458 -0.98 -20.14 -11.05
N HIS A 459 -1.58 -21.32 -10.94
CA HIS A 459 -1.84 -22.20 -12.06
C HIS A 459 -3.11 -21.85 -12.84
N VAL A 460 -4.18 -21.39 -12.19
CA VAL A 460 -5.47 -21.15 -12.85
C VAL A 460 -5.64 -19.70 -13.30
N GLU A 461 -5.29 -18.72 -12.45
CA GLU A 461 -5.51 -17.30 -12.75
C GLU A 461 -4.94 -16.86 -14.10
N PRO A 462 -3.73 -17.26 -14.52
CA PRO A 462 -3.20 -16.77 -15.79
C PRO A 462 -4.10 -17.10 -16.98
N TYR A 463 -4.76 -18.26 -16.96
CA TYR A 463 -5.69 -18.65 -18.02
C TYR A 463 -6.95 -17.78 -18.03
N ILE A 464 -7.45 -17.40 -16.86
CA ILE A 464 -8.57 -16.44 -16.75
C ILE A 464 -8.15 -15.06 -17.20
N GLY A 465 -6.97 -14.59 -16.76
CA GLY A 465 -6.44 -13.30 -17.17
C GLY A 465 -6.22 -13.19 -18.68
N TYR A 466 -5.89 -14.27 -19.38
CA TYR A 466 -5.84 -14.29 -20.85
C TYR A 466 -7.21 -14.23 -21.52
N LEU A 467 -8.29 -14.65 -20.85
CA LEU A 467 -9.66 -14.57 -21.39
C LEU A 467 -10.31 -13.19 -21.24
N VAL A 468 -9.82 -12.37 -20.30
CA VAL A 468 -10.39 -11.04 -19.99
C VAL A 468 -9.67 -9.90 -20.74
N ARG A 469 -8.47 -10.17 -21.28
CA ARG A 469 -7.80 -9.26 -22.23
C ARG A 469 -8.46 -9.32 -23.60
#